data_AF-A0A5J6XUS9-F1
#
_entry.id   AF-A0A5J6XUS9-F1
#
_cell.length_a   1.000
_cell.length_b   1.000
_cell.length_c   1.000
_cell.angle_alpha   90.00
_cell.angle_beta   90.00
_cell.angle_gamma   90.00
#
_symmetry.space_group_name_H-M   'P 1'
#
loop_
_entity.id
_entity.type
_entity.pdbx_description
1 polymer ?
#
loop_
_entity_poly.entity_id
_entity_poly.type
_entity_poly.pdbx_seq_one_letter_code
_entity_poly.pdbx_strand_id
1 'polypeptide(L)' 'MMDVNTIINQLQELARSHPYLALGLILLIIGLLSRGKISLLFYTLGALAIMKSFGLIDTFFSFLKDVPSIISTFGGG' A
#
# COMPACT_ATOMS: atom_id res chain seq x y z
N MET A 1 5.73 -26.84 -18.03
CA MET A 1 6.13 -26.37 -16.69
C MET A 1 6.32 -24.87 -16.81
N MET A 2 5.54 -24.06 -16.10
CA MET A 2 5.78 -22.61 -16.10
C MET A 2 7.12 -22.38 -15.41
N ASP A 3 8.10 -21.86 -16.15
CA ASP A 3 9.46 -21.64 -15.66
C ASP A 3 9.41 -20.64 -14.49
N VAL A 4 9.98 -21.02 -13.35
CA VAL A 4 10.14 -20.13 -12.19
C VAL A 4 10.83 -18.83 -12.62
N ASN A 5 11.72 -18.92 -13.60
CA ASN A 5 12.38 -17.78 -14.24
C ASN A 5 11.38 -16.83 -14.93
N THR A 6 10.32 -17.33 -15.55
CA THR A 6 9.29 -16.50 -16.17
C THR A 6 8.52 -15.70 -15.11
N ILE A 7 8.20 -16.31 -13.96
CA ILE A 7 7.54 -15.62 -12.83
C ILE A 7 8.47 -14.56 -12.23
N ILE A 8 9.75 -14.89 -12.04
CA ILE A 8 10.74 -13.94 -11.51
C ILE A 8 10.92 -12.76 -12.47
N ASN A 9 11.01 -13.00 -13.78
CA ASN A 9 11.14 -11.94 -14.78
C ASN A 9 9.91 -11.02 -14.81
N GLN A 10 8.69 -11.58 -14.70
CA GLN A 10 7.47 -10.78 -14.60
C GLN A 10 7.43 -9.93 -13.32
N LEU A 11 7.84 -10.49 -12.18
CA LEU A 11 7.97 -9.72 -10.94
C LEU A 11 9.05 -8.65 -11.03
N GLN A 12 10.13 -8.90 -11.77
CA GLN A 12 11.21 -7.96 -11.98
C GLN A 12 10.79 -6.80 -12.91
N GLU A 13 10.02 -7.10 -13.97
CA GLU A 13 9.41 -6.07 -14.82
C GLU A 13 8.37 -5.26 -14.06
N LEU A 14 7.53 -5.90 -13.25
CA LEU A 14 6.57 -5.23 -12.37
C LEU A 14 7.26 -4.33 -11.34
N ALA A 15 8.41 -4.75 -10.80
CA ALA A 15 9.19 -3.92 -9.88
C ALA A 15 9.85 -2.72 -10.56
N ARG A 16 10.21 -2.84 -11.85
CA ARG A 16 10.72 -1.72 -12.64
C ARG A 16 9.62 -0.73 -13.03
N SER A 17 8.43 -1.23 -13.38
CA SER A 17 7.29 -0.38 -13.79
C SER A 17 6.54 0.22 -12.59
N HIS A 18 6.42 -0.53 -11.49
CA HIS A 18 5.71 -0.15 -10.27
C HIS A 18 6.59 -0.36 -9.03
N PRO A 19 7.65 0.45 -8.85
CA PRO A 19 8.61 0.30 -7.75
C PRO A 19 7.93 0.39 -6.38
N TYR A 20 6.88 1.20 -6.24
CA TYR A 20 6.13 1.33 -4.98
C TYR A 20 5.27 0.10 -4.66
N LEU A 21 4.78 -0.63 -5.67
CA LEU A 21 4.04 -1.87 -5.46
C LEU A 21 4.96 -2.99 -4.98
N ALA A 22 6.14 -3.10 -5.58
CA ALA A 22 7.18 -4.03 -5.13
C ALA A 22 7.64 -3.70 -3.71
N LEU A 23 7.87 -2.42 -3.41
CA LEU A 23 8.21 -1.97 -2.06
C LEU A 23 7.09 -2.31 -1.05
N GLY A 24 5.83 -2.11 -1.44
CA GLY A 24 4.67 -2.42 -0.63
C GLY A 24 4.55 -3.91 -0.31
N LEU A 25 4.76 -4.79 -1.30
CA LEU A 25 4.80 -6.24 -1.10
C LEU A 25 5.93 -6.67 -0.16
N ILE A 26 7.14 -6.12 -0.32
CA ILE A 26 8.27 -6.41 0.58
C ILE A 26 7.94 -5.98 2.01
N LEU A 27 7.37 -4.79 2.20
CA LEU A 27 6.95 -4.30 3.50
C LEU A 27 5.85 -5.16 4.12
N LEU A 28 4.88 -5.65 3.33
CA LEU A 28 3.87 -6.59 3.82
C LEU A 28 4.49 -7.93 4.27
N ILE A 29 5.45 -8.47 3.51
CA ILE A 29 6.15 -9.71 3.87
C ILE A 29 6.95 -9.49 5.16
N ILE A 30 7.68 -8.38 5.27
CA ILE A 30 8.40 -8.02 6.51
C ILE A 30 7.42 -7.85 7.67
N GLY A 31 6.27 -7.21 7.44
CA GLY A 31 5.20 -7.06 8.42
C GLY A 31 4.69 -8.42 8.90
N LEU A 32 4.43 -9.34 7.97
CA LEU A 32 3.99 -10.71 8.26
C LEU A 32 5.02 -11.51 9.07
N LEU A 33 6.31 -11.32 8.80
CA LEU A 33 7.40 -11.96 9.54
C LEU A 33 7.68 -11.29 10.89
N SER A 34 7.44 -9.98 11.01
CA SER A 34 7.65 -9.24 12.24
C SER A 34 6.54 -9.56 13.25
N ARG A 35 6.91 -9.93 14.47
CA ARG A 35 5.95 -10.14 15.57
C ARG A 35 5.84 -8.87 16.41
N GLY A 36 4.62 -8.54 16.85
CA GLY A 36 4.34 -7.44 17.76
C GLY A 36 3.96 -6.12 17.07
N LYS A 37 4.07 -5.01 17.81
CA LYS A 37 3.58 -3.66 17.40
C LYS A 37 4.25 -3.13 16.13
N ILE A 38 5.44 -3.62 15.81
CA ILE A 38 6.22 -3.23 14.64
C ILE A 38 5.58 -3.76 13.34
N SER A 39 4.82 -4.87 13.38
CA SER A 39 4.13 -5.38 12.19
C SER A 39 3.08 -4.41 11.67
N LEU A 40 2.41 -3.70 12.57
CA LEU A 40 1.43 -2.67 12.23
C LEU A 40 2.05 -1.54 11.42
N LEU A 41 3.28 -1.12 11.77
CA LEU A 41 4.03 -0.11 11.01
C LEU A 41 4.38 -0.61 9.62
N PHE A 42 4.86 -1.85 9.50
CA PHE A 42 5.19 -2.43 8.19
C PHE A 42 3.95 -2.67 7.32
N TYR A 43 2.83 -3.08 7.92
CA TYR A 43 1.56 -3.22 7.22
C TYR A 43 1.00 -1.89 6.74
N THR A 44 1.03 -0.85 7.58
CA THR A 44 0.60 0.50 7.18
C THR A 44 1.50 1.09 6.10
N LEU A 45 2.82 0.99 6.25
CA LEU A 45 3.77 1.44 5.24
C LEU A 45 3.62 0.66 3.92
N GLY A 46 3.38 -0.66 4.00
CA GLY A 46 3.12 -1.50 2.84
C GLY A 46 1.83 -1.11 2.11
N ALA A 47 0.75 -0.91 2.85
CA ALA A 47 -0.53 -0.43 2.30
C ALA A 47 -0.40 0.96 1.68
N LEU A 48 0.30 1.90 2.34
CA LEU A 48 0.60 3.23 1.79
C LEU A 48 1.41 3.17 0.49
N ALA A 49 2.42 2.29 0.42
CA ALA A 49 3.22 2.10 -0.79
C ALA A 49 2.38 1.52 -1.94
N ILE A 50 1.47 0.59 -1.65
CA ILE A 50 0.53 0.06 -2.64
C ILE A 50 -0.43 1.16 -3.11
N MET A 51 -1.05 1.90 -2.19
CA MET A 51 -1.93 3.03 -2.53
C MET A 51 -1.19 4.07 -3.40
N LYS A 52 0.09 4.32 -3.11
CA LYS A 52 0.93 5.23 -3.92
C LYS A 52 1.16 4.69 -5.32
N SER A 53 1.36 3.39 -5.46
CA SER A 53 1.57 2.77 -6.78
C SER A 53 0.36 2.89 -7.70
N PHE A 54 -0.85 2.93 -7.14
CA PHE A 54 -2.07 3.10 -7.92
C PHE A 54 -2.54 4.56 -8.02
N GLY A 55 -1.77 5.51 -7.47
CA GLY A 55 -2.17 6.92 -7.44
C GLY A 55 -3.33 7.23 -6.49
N LEU A 56 -3.79 6.26 -5.69
CA LEU A 56 -4.87 6.44 -4.72
C LEU A 56 -4.46 7.30 -3.52
N ILE A 57 -3.18 7.65 -3.38
CA ILE A 57 -2.71 8.55 -2.32
C ILE A 57 -3.41 9.91 -2.43
N ASP A 58 -3.52 10.46 -3.63
CA ASP A 58 -4.17 11.76 -3.83
C ASP A 58 -5.67 11.67 -3.53
N THR A 59 -6.32 10.59 -3.98
CA THR A 59 -7.72 10.29 -3.66
C THR A 59 -7.94 10.10 -2.16
N PHE A 60 -7.02 9.43 -1.47
CA PHE A 60 -7.08 9.20 -0.02
C PHE A 60 -6.88 10.49 0.76
N PHE A 61 -5.92 11.34 0.37
CA PHE A 61 -5.75 12.65 0.98
C PHE A 61 -6.90 13.58 0.68
N SER A 62 -7.50 13.51 -0.52
CA SER A 62 -8.71 14.26 -0.85
C SER A 62 -9.87 13.80 0.04
N PHE A 63 -10.06 12.49 0.18
CA PHE A 63 -11.05 11.92 1.08
C PHE A 63 -10.82 12.35 2.53
N LEU A 64 -9.59 12.26 3.05
CA LEU A 64 -9.26 12.72 4.42
C LEU A 64 -9.50 14.22 4.63
N LYS A 65 -9.36 15.05 3.58
CA LYS A 65 -9.70 16.47 3.63
C LYS A 65 -11.21 16.71 3.62
N ASP A 66 -11.96 15.83 2.99
CA ASP A 66 -13.43 15.86 2.96
C ASP A 66 -14.06 15.22 4.22
N VAL A 67 -13.34 14.38 4.94
CA VAL A 67 -13.81 13.80 6.21
C VAL A 67 -14.25 14.87 7.23
N PRO A 68 -13.49 15.96 7.50
CA PRO A 68 -13.95 17.01 8.41
C PRO A 68 -15.27 17.68 7.98
N SER A 69 -15.51 17.86 6.68
CA SER A 69 -16.77 18.45 6.18
C SER A 69 -17.94 17.47 6.33
N ILE A 70 -17.69 16.17 6.16
CA ILE A 70 -18.69 15.12 6.42
C ILE A 70 -18.99 15.00 7.91
N ILE A 71 -17.98 15.03 8.78
CA ILE A 71 -18.15 14.96 10.25
C ILE A 71 -18.91 16.18 10.78
N SER A 72 -18.63 17.39 10.27
CA SER A 72 -19.40 18.58 10.65
C SER A 72 -20.84 18.54 10.16
N THR A 73 -21.11 17.89 9.02
CA THR A 73 -22.47 17.67 8.51
C THR A 73 -23.23 16.61 9.31
N PHE A 74 -22.55 15.58 9.84
CA PHE A 74 -23.16 14.48 10.60
C PHE A 74 -23.16 14.68 12.13
N GLY A 75 -22.22 15.45 12.67
CA GLY A 75 -22.05 15.74 14.10
C GLY A 75 -22.58 17.12 14.53
N GLY A 76 -23.04 17.94 13.59
CA GLY A 76 -23.77 19.18 13.83
C GLY A 76 -25.28 18.93 13.94
N GLY A 77 -25.67 18.21 14.99
CA GLY A 77 -27.05 18.06 15.46
C GLY A 77 -27.11 18.33 16.95
#